data_AF-A0A3D2Q4P9-F1
#
_entry.id   AF-A0A3D2Q4P9-F1
#
_cell.length_a   1.000
_cell.length_b   1.000
_cell.length_c   1.000
_cell.angle_alpha   90.00
_cell.angle_beta   90.00
_cell.angle_gamma   90.00
#
_symmetry.space_group_name_H-M   'P 1'
#
loop_
_entity.id
_entity.type
_entity.pdbx_description
1 polymer ?
#
loop_
_entity_poly.entity_id
_entity_poly.type
_entity_poly.pdbx_seq_one_letter_code
_entity_poly.pdbx_strand_id
1 'polypeptide(L)'
;MARFIFPLESVLDYRLSIEDNVKQALAKTLIEYRKQRYILEEINTNLKATLNHHSFALDVAWLKHENLYREHLTDCLNKQHELVNELQQKVEDCRAKIIQAHQERLILEKLKNKSWLKYHLEEDKKEQLQIDEVGQNIFIYRKRGS
;
A
#
# COMPACT_ATOMS: atom_id res chain seq x y z
N MET A 1 7.58 -32.86 -20.33
CA MET A 1 8.12 -32.06 -19.22
C MET A 1 6.98 -31.74 -18.28
N ALA A 2 7.13 -32.03 -16.99
CA ALA A 2 6.10 -31.70 -16.02
C ALA A 2 5.94 -30.17 -15.93
N ARG A 3 4.77 -29.67 -15.53
CA ARG A 3 4.59 -28.25 -15.19
C ARG A 3 4.94 -28.06 -13.72
N PHE A 4 5.69 -26.99 -13.42
CA PHE A 4 5.91 -26.56 -12.04
C PHE A 4 4.58 -26.10 -11.43
N ILE A 5 4.22 -26.65 -10.26
CA ILE A 5 3.03 -26.25 -9.50
C ILE A 5 3.52 -25.80 -8.12
N PHE A 6 3.23 -24.54 -7.78
CA PHE A 6 3.52 -24.03 -6.44
C PHE A 6 2.32 -24.27 -5.51
N PRO A 7 2.46 -25.04 -4.42
CA PRO A 7 1.33 -25.40 -3.55
C PRO A 7 0.64 -24.20 -2.88
N LEU A 8 1.35 -23.08 -2.73
CA LEU A 8 0.85 -21.88 -2.06
C LEU A 8 0.52 -20.75 -3.04
N GLU A 9 0.29 -21.06 -4.32
CA GLU A 9 -0.05 -20.05 -5.34
C GLU A 9 -1.33 -19.27 -4.96
N SER A 10 -2.37 -19.97 -4.52
CA SER A 10 -3.62 -19.33 -4.07
C SER A 10 -3.43 -18.39 -2.87
N VAL A 11 -2.51 -18.73 -1.98
CA VAL A 11 -2.17 -17.89 -0.82
C VAL A 11 -1.39 -16.66 -1.26
N LEU A 12 -0.49 -16.80 -2.23
CA LEU A 12 0.25 -15.68 -2.82
C LEU A 12 -0.70 -14.70 -3.52
N ASP A 13 -1.64 -15.21 -4.32
CA ASP A 13 -2.67 -14.40 -5.01
C ASP A 13 -3.56 -13.66 -4.01
N TYR A 14 -3.96 -14.33 -2.93
CA TYR A 14 -4.72 -13.70 -1.87
C TYR A 14 -3.92 -12.56 -1.21
N ARG A 15 -2.62 -12.75 -0.93
CA ARG A 15 -1.76 -11.70 -0.35
C ARG A 15 -1.54 -10.53 -1.30
N LEU A 16 -1.43 -10.79 -2.60
CA LEU A 16 -1.41 -9.73 -3.63
C LEU A 16 -2.70 -8.90 -3.58
N SER A 17 -3.86 -9.55 -3.50
CA SER A 17 -5.15 -8.86 -3.39
C SER A 17 -5.25 -8.01 -2.12
N ILE A 18 -4.71 -8.50 -0.98
CA ILE A 18 -4.66 -7.72 0.26
C ILE A 18 -3.79 -6.47 0.07
N GLU A 19 -2.59 -6.61 -0.50
CA GLU A 19 -1.68 -5.47 -0.71
C GLU A 19 -2.35 -4.40 -1.58
N ASP A 20 -3.04 -4.80 -2.66
CA ASP A 20 -3.77 -3.87 -3.53
C ASP A 20 -4.94 -3.21 -2.83
N ASN A 21 -5.71 -3.95 -2.03
CA ASN A 21 -6.81 -3.39 -1.24
C ASN A 21 -6.31 -2.33 -0.24
N VAL A 22 -5.18 -2.58 0.43
CA VAL A 22 -4.60 -1.62 1.38
C VAL A 22 -4.07 -0.38 0.64
N LYS A 23 -3.44 -0.54 -0.53
CA LYS A 23 -3.03 0.58 -1.38
C LYS A 23 -4.21 1.45 -1.80
N GLN A 24 -5.33 0.84 -2.21
CA GLN A 24 -6.55 1.57 -2.56
C GLN A 24 -7.14 2.31 -1.35
N ALA A 25 -7.15 1.68 -0.17
CA ALA A 25 -7.58 2.32 1.06
C ALA A 25 -6.72 3.54 1.41
N LEU A 26 -5.40 3.42 1.29
CA LEU A 26 -4.46 4.53 1.50
C LEU A 26 -4.67 5.67 0.50
N ALA A 27 -4.92 5.35 -0.78
CA ALA A 27 -5.20 6.38 -1.78
C ALA A 27 -6.45 7.19 -1.41
N LYS A 28 -7.53 6.51 -0.98
CA LYS A 28 -8.77 7.16 -0.53
C LYS A 28 -8.54 8.04 0.69
N THR A 29 -7.83 7.54 1.71
CA THR A 29 -7.55 8.32 2.94
C THR A 29 -6.66 9.52 2.66
N LEU A 30 -5.68 9.41 1.76
CA LEU A 30 -4.85 10.54 1.35
C LEU A 30 -5.63 11.64 0.62
N ILE A 31 -6.56 11.25 -0.26
CA ILE A 31 -7.42 12.21 -0.96
C ILE A 31 -8.26 12.98 0.07
N GLU A 32 -8.89 12.26 1.00
CA GLU A 32 -9.72 12.89 2.04
C GLU A 32 -8.87 13.78 2.96
N TYR A 33 -7.71 13.31 3.41
CA TYR A 33 -6.77 14.11 4.22
C TYR A 33 -6.37 15.43 3.52
N ARG A 34 -6.02 15.37 2.23
CA ARG A 34 -5.66 16.57 1.46
C ARG A 34 -6.82 17.55 1.35
N LYS A 35 -8.03 17.04 1.08
CA LYS A 35 -9.24 17.86 0.99
C LYS A 35 -9.51 18.58 2.33
N GLN A 36 -9.44 17.85 3.43
CA GLN A 36 -9.73 18.40 4.75
C GLN A 36 -8.67 19.38 5.23
N ARG A 37 -7.41 19.15 4.86
CA ARG A 37 -6.34 20.11 5.08
C ARG A 37 -6.54 21.41 4.28
N TYR A 38 -7.00 21.31 3.04
CA TYR A 38 -7.32 22.50 2.24
C TYR A 38 -8.44 23.35 2.89
N ILE A 39 -9.51 22.70 3.36
CA ILE A 39 -10.59 23.36 4.10
C ILE A 39 -10.06 24.07 5.37
N LEU A 40 -9.14 23.42 6.09
CA LEU A 40 -8.50 24.01 7.27
C LEU A 40 -7.68 25.25 6.93
N GLU A 41 -6.97 25.22 5.80
CA GLU A 41 -6.21 26.36 5.29
C GLU A 41 -7.15 27.52 4.90
N GLU A 42 -8.30 27.23 4.26
CA GLU A 42 -9.33 28.24 3.95
C GLU A 42 -9.97 28.87 5.20
N ILE A 43 -10.28 28.08 6.23
CA ILE A 43 -10.82 28.61 7.48
C ILE A 43 -9.78 29.55 8.14
N ASN A 44 -8.50 29.16 8.12
CA ASN A 44 -7.42 29.98 8.65
C ASN A 44 -7.21 31.29 7.89
N THR A 45 -7.31 31.29 6.56
CA THR A 45 -7.20 32.51 5.75
C THR A 45 -8.37 33.44 6.02
N ASN A 46 -9.60 32.91 6.10
CA ASN A 46 -10.80 33.67 6.43
C ASN A 46 -10.70 34.31 7.82
N LEU A 47 -10.23 33.57 8.82
CA LEU A 47 -10.03 34.09 10.17
C LEU A 47 -9.01 35.23 10.18
N LYS A 48 -7.86 35.08 9.51
CA LYS A 48 -6.86 36.15 9.37
C LYS A 48 -7.41 37.39 8.66
N ALA A 49 -8.23 37.22 7.63
CA ALA A 49 -8.86 38.33 6.93
C ALA A 49 -9.81 39.12 7.86
N THR A 50 -10.59 38.42 8.70
CA THR A 50 -11.50 39.07 9.66
C THR A 50 -10.75 39.85 10.74
N LEU A 51 -9.62 39.33 11.23
CA LEU A 51 -8.78 40.03 12.21
C LEU A 51 -8.16 41.33 11.66
N ASN A 52 -7.88 41.39 10.35
CA ASN A 52 -7.27 42.56 9.71
C ASN A 52 -8.28 43.67 9.40
N HIS A 53 -9.59 43.43 9.53
CA HIS A 53 -10.66 44.41 9.28
C HIS A 53 -11.16 45.10 10.57
N HIS A 54 -10.25 45.55 11.41
CA HIS A 54 -10.59 46.46 12.51
C HIS A 54 -10.69 47.91 12.00
N SER A 55 -11.92 48.35 11.73
CA SER A 55 -12.24 49.77 11.50
C SER A 55 -12.55 50.45 12.83
N PHE A 56 -11.92 51.59 13.11
CA PHE A 56 -11.92 52.27 14.42
C PHE A 56 -13.25 52.96 14.80
N ALA A 57 -14.35 52.69 14.10
CA ALA A 57 -15.66 53.36 14.31
C ALA A 57 -16.82 52.37 14.18
N LEU A 58 -16.84 51.31 14.99
CA LEU A 58 -17.84 50.25 14.90
C LEU A 58 -18.80 50.25 16.09
N ASP A 59 -20.08 50.22 15.76
CA ASP A 59 -21.22 50.16 16.67
C ASP A 59 -21.12 48.92 17.60
N VAL A 60 -21.60 49.04 18.85
CA VAL A 60 -21.53 47.98 19.87
C VAL A 60 -22.23 46.70 19.40
N ALA A 61 -23.30 46.83 18.60
CA ALA A 61 -23.97 45.71 17.96
C ALA A 61 -23.05 44.95 16.99
N TRP A 62 -22.23 45.66 16.20
CA TRP A 62 -21.29 45.06 15.27
C TRP A 62 -20.16 44.32 15.98
N LEU A 63 -19.62 44.88 17.08
CA LEU A 63 -18.62 44.20 17.91
C LEU A 63 -19.13 42.88 18.49
N LYS A 64 -20.40 42.84 18.92
CA LYS A 64 -21.02 41.60 19.41
C LYS A 64 -21.17 40.56 18.31
N HIS A 65 -21.57 40.97 17.11
CA HIS A 65 -21.64 40.07 15.96
C HIS A 65 -20.26 39.54 15.54
N GLU A 66 -19.24 40.38 15.55
CA GLU A 66 -17.86 39.96 15.26
C GLU A 66 -17.35 38.93 16.26
N ASN A 67 -17.58 39.13 17.56
CA ASN A 67 -17.15 38.19 18.58
C ASN A 67 -17.85 36.83 18.45
N LEU A 68 -19.17 36.80 18.25
CA LEU A 68 -19.91 35.55 18.01
C LEU A 68 -19.42 34.82 16.75
N TYR A 69 -19.10 35.57 15.70
CA TYR A 69 -18.56 35.00 14.47
C TYR A 69 -17.15 34.43 14.67
N ARG A 70 -16.29 35.12 15.44
CA ARG A 70 -14.95 34.62 15.81
C ARG A 70 -15.02 33.36 16.67
N GLU A 71 -15.92 33.30 17.65
CA GLU A 71 -16.16 32.10 18.45
C GLU A 71 -16.58 30.93 17.56
N HIS A 72 -17.55 31.14 16.68
CA HIS A 72 -17.99 30.12 15.72
C HIS A 72 -16.86 29.64 14.80
N LEU A 73 -16.07 30.56 14.24
CA LEU A 73 -14.91 30.20 13.40
C LEU A 73 -13.84 29.42 14.18
N THR A 74 -13.61 29.78 15.44
CA THR A 74 -12.65 29.11 16.32
C THR A 74 -13.11 27.68 16.62
N ASP A 75 -14.39 27.47 16.91
CA ASP A 75 -14.98 26.14 17.11
C ASP A 75 -14.92 25.29 15.83
N CYS A 76 -15.22 25.87 14.67
CA CYS A 76 -15.05 25.20 13.38
C CYS A 76 -13.60 24.80 13.13
N LEU A 77 -12.65 25.68 13.44
CA LEU A 77 -11.22 25.43 13.27
C LEU A 77 -10.75 24.29 14.18
N ASN A 78 -11.16 24.27 15.45
CA ASN A 78 -10.83 23.19 16.38
C ASN A 78 -11.34 21.84 15.88
N LYS A 79 -12.62 21.76 15.50
CA LYS A 79 -13.21 20.53 14.92
C LYS A 79 -12.49 20.09 13.64
N GLN A 80 -12.13 21.03 12.79
CA GLN A 80 -11.40 20.74 11.56
C GLN A 80 -9.98 20.23 11.83
N HIS A 81 -9.30 20.79 12.83
CA HIS A 81 -7.98 20.32 13.29
C HIS A 81 -8.04 18.89 13.84
N GLU A 82 -9.03 18.58 14.67
CA GLU A 82 -9.25 17.23 15.18
C GLU A 82 -9.45 16.24 14.03
N LEU A 83 -10.32 16.57 13.07
CA LEU A 83 -10.59 15.74 11.91
C LEU A 83 -9.35 15.51 11.03
N VAL A 84 -8.55 16.55 10.80
CA VAL A 84 -7.29 16.44 10.04
C VAL A 84 -6.28 15.57 10.79
N ASN A 85 -6.18 15.70 12.11
CA ASN A 85 -5.30 14.88 12.94
C ASN A 85 -5.73 13.40 12.93
N GLU A 86 -7.02 13.10 13.03
CA GLU A 86 -7.54 11.74 12.90
C GLU A 86 -7.24 11.13 11.53
N LEU A 87 -7.42 11.90 10.46
CA LEU A 87 -7.10 11.44 9.10
C LEU A 87 -5.60 11.23 8.93
N GLN A 88 -4.76 12.05 9.54
CA GLN A 88 -3.30 11.85 9.54
C GLN A 88 -2.92 10.54 10.23
N GLN A 89 -3.49 10.26 11.41
CA GLN A 89 -3.27 8.97 12.10
C GLN A 89 -3.72 7.79 11.24
N LYS A 90 -4.90 7.87 10.61
CA LYS A 90 -5.40 6.84 9.68
C LYS A 90 -4.45 6.62 8.48
N VAL A 91 -3.82 7.68 7.97
CA VAL A 91 -2.81 7.56 6.90
C VAL A 91 -1.58 6.81 7.38
N GLU A 92 -1.06 7.10 8.57
CA GLU A 92 0.08 6.39 9.14
C GLU A 92 -0.24 4.92 9.43
N ASP A 93 -1.43 4.61 9.94
CA ASP A 93 -1.89 3.24 10.12
C ASP A 93 -1.97 2.47 8.80
N CYS A 94 -2.47 3.12 7.74
CA CYS A 94 -2.50 2.53 6.41
C CYS A 94 -1.08 2.28 5.88
N ARG A 95 -0.13 3.19 6.11
CA ARG A 95 1.28 3.00 5.71
C ARG A 95 1.89 1.80 6.40
N ALA A 96 1.68 1.65 7.71
CA ALA A 96 2.15 0.49 8.47
C ALA A 96 1.58 -0.82 7.91
N LYS A 97 0.28 -0.85 7.59
CA LYS A 97 -0.38 -2.01 6.97
C LYS A 97 0.18 -2.36 5.60
N ILE A 98 0.53 -1.38 4.76
CA ILE A 98 1.17 -1.64 3.45
C ILE A 98 2.52 -2.32 3.65
N ILE A 99 3.34 -1.81 4.58
CA ILE A 99 4.67 -2.37 4.84
C ILE A 99 4.53 -3.84 5.27
N GLN A 100 3.60 -4.13 6.17
CA GLN A 100 3.33 -5.50 6.61
C GLN A 100 2.84 -6.40 5.47
N ALA A 101 1.83 -5.96 4.69
CA ALA A 101 1.30 -6.73 3.57
C ALA A 101 2.39 -7.03 2.52
N HIS A 102 3.26 -6.05 2.25
CA HIS A 102 4.37 -6.21 1.33
C HIS A 102 5.41 -7.22 1.83
N GLN A 103 5.76 -7.19 3.13
CA GLN A 103 6.67 -8.15 3.74
C GLN A 103 6.11 -9.58 3.66
N GLU A 104 4.83 -9.76 3.98
CA GLU A 104 4.15 -11.06 3.91
C GLU A 104 4.14 -11.63 2.48
N ARG A 105 3.86 -10.78 1.47
CA ARG A 105 3.94 -11.17 0.05
C ARG A 105 5.36 -11.58 -0.34
N LEU A 106 6.36 -10.79 0.03
CA LEU A 106 7.76 -11.06 -0.30
C LEU A 106 8.26 -12.40 0.26
N ILE A 107 7.78 -12.80 1.44
CA ILE A 107 8.12 -14.11 2.02
C ILE A 107 7.63 -15.24 1.10
N LEU A 108 6.40 -15.16 0.62
CA LEU A 108 5.82 -16.17 -0.28
C LEU A 108 6.49 -16.18 -1.65
N GLU A 109 6.83 -15.01 -2.20
CA GLU A 109 7.60 -14.93 -3.46
C GLU A 109 8.98 -15.58 -3.33
N LYS A 110 9.68 -15.34 -2.23
CA LYS A 110 10.97 -15.98 -1.95
C LYS A 110 10.82 -17.50 -1.84
N LEU A 111 9.76 -17.99 -1.21
CA LEU A 111 9.47 -19.42 -1.13
C LEU A 111 9.18 -20.02 -2.50
N LYS A 112 8.36 -19.35 -3.32
CA LYS A 112 8.06 -19.75 -4.70
C LYS A 112 9.34 -19.85 -5.54
N ASN A 113 10.18 -18.82 -5.50
CA ASN A 113 11.46 -18.81 -6.22
C ASN A 113 12.37 -19.97 -5.79
N LYS A 114 12.48 -20.24 -4.48
CA LYS A 114 13.26 -21.39 -3.99
C LYS A 114 12.70 -22.73 -4.46
N SER A 115 11.37 -22.90 -4.44
CA SER A 115 10.74 -24.13 -4.94
C SER A 115 10.93 -24.31 -6.45
N TRP A 116 10.89 -23.21 -7.21
CA TRP A 116 11.10 -23.23 -8.66
C TRP A 116 12.55 -23.62 -9.00
N LEU A 117 13.53 -23.07 -8.28
CA LEU A 117 14.94 -23.46 -8.43
C LEU A 117 15.17 -24.94 -8.12
N LYS A 118 14.55 -25.47 -7.05
CA LYS A 118 14.63 -26.89 -6.71
C LYS A 118 14.03 -27.77 -7.80
N TYR A 119 12.85 -27.39 -8.29
CA TYR A 119 12.18 -28.10 -9.37
C TYR A 119 13.05 -28.19 -10.63
N HIS A 120 13.66 -27.06 -11.04
CA HIS A 120 14.58 -27.05 -12.17
C HIS A 120 15.78 -27.97 -11.96
N LEU A 121 16.44 -27.90 -10.80
CA LEU A 121 17.57 -28.76 -10.49
C LEU A 121 17.19 -30.26 -10.50
N GLU A 122 15.96 -30.61 -10.13
CA GLU A 122 15.47 -31.99 -10.20
C GLU A 122 15.17 -32.43 -11.63
N GLU A 123 14.55 -31.58 -12.45
CA GLU A 123 14.32 -31.88 -13.87
C GLU A 123 15.66 -32.01 -14.63
N ASP A 124 16.62 -31.10 -14.42
CA ASP A 124 17.95 -31.17 -15.04
C ASP A 124 18.67 -32.49 -14.69
N LYS A 125 18.56 -32.94 -13.44
CA LYS A 125 19.12 -34.23 -13.01
C LYS A 125 18.44 -35.42 -13.69
N LYS A 126 17.11 -35.38 -13.84
CA LYS A 126 16.37 -36.44 -14.54
C LYS A 126 16.73 -36.48 -16.02
N GLU A 127 16.87 -35.32 -16.66
CA GLU A 127 17.30 -35.23 -18.06
C GLU A 127 18.73 -35.78 -18.24
N GLN A 128 19.66 -35.43 -17.36
CA GLN A 128 21.03 -35.98 -17.39
C GLN A 128 21.02 -37.51 -17.26
N LEU A 129 20.26 -38.07 -16.31
CA LEU A 129 20.13 -39.53 -16.15
C LEU A 129 19.57 -40.20 -17.41
N GLN A 130 18.56 -39.60 -18.04
CA GLN A 130 17.99 -40.11 -19.29
C GLN A 130 19.01 -40.09 -20.44
N ILE A 131 19.80 -39.01 -20.54
CA ILE A 131 20.86 -38.89 -21.56
C ILE A 131 21.94 -39.96 -21.35
N ASP A 132 22.37 -40.17 -20.10
CA ASP A 132 23.38 -41.17 -19.76
C ASP A 132 22.89 -42.60 -20.06
N GLU A 133 21.64 -42.92 -19.71
CA GLU A 133 21.01 -44.22 -20.02
C GLU A 133 20.92 -44.48 -21.53
N VAL A 134 20.52 -43.46 -22.31
CA VAL A 134 20.47 -43.55 -23.78
C VAL A 134 21.87 -43.74 -24.35
N GLY A 135 22.86 -42.98 -23.86
CA GLY A 135 24.26 -43.09 -24.28
C GLY A 135 24.86 -44.48 -24.01
N GLN A 136 24.62 -45.04 -22.82
CA GLN A 136 25.06 -46.39 -22.45
C GLN A 136 24.40 -47.45 -23.34
N ASN A 137 23.10 -47.35 -23.59
CA ASN A 137 22.40 -48.28 -24.48
C ASN A 137 22.99 -48.25 -25.90
N ILE A 138 23.17 -47.06 -26.47
CA ILE A 138 23.78 -46.90 -27.81
C ILE A 138 25.18 -47.53 -27.86
N PHE A 139 26.01 -47.30 -26.83
CA PHE A 139 27.33 -47.90 -26.75
C PHE A 139 27.28 -49.44 -26.72
N ILE A 140 26.37 -50.03 -25.93
CA ILE A 140 26.18 -51.48 -25.84
C ILE A 140 25.75 -52.07 -27.19
N TYR A 141 24.80 -51.42 -27.90
CA TYR A 141 24.37 -51.88 -29.22
C TYR A 141 25.50 -51.82 -30.25
N ARG A 142 26.33 -50.78 -30.21
CA ARG A 142 27.47 -50.64 -31.13
C ARG A 142 28.54 -51.71 -30.89
N LYS A 143 28.75 -52.12 -29.64
CA LYS A 143 29.72 -53.16 -29.25
C LYS A 143 29.26 -54.59 -29.55
N ARG A 144 27.95 -54.83 -29.67
CA ARG A 144 27.37 -56.13 -30.05
C ARG A 144 27.28 -56.36 -31.58
N GLY A 145 27.44 -55.30 -32.38
CA GLY A 145 27.42 -55.34 -33.84
C GLY A 145 28.80 -55.37 -34.52
N SER A 146 29.88 -55.58 -33.75
CA SER A 146 31.25 -55.87 -34.24
C SER A 146 31.68 -57.23 -33.72
#